data_AF-A0A383EV51-F1
#
_entry.id   AF-A0A383EV51-F1
#
_cell.length_a   1.000
_cell.length_b   1.000
_cell.length_c   1.000
_cell.angle_alpha   90.00
_cell.angle_beta   90.00
_cell.angle_gamma   90.00
#
_symmetry.space_group_name_H-M   'P 1'
#
loop_
_entity.id
_entity.type
_entity.pdbx_description
1 polymer ?
#
loop_
_entity_poly.entity_id
_entity_poly.type
_entity_poly.pdbx_seq_one_letter_code
_entity_poly.pdbx_strand_id
1 'polypeptide(L)' 'MRIALLVFVMLFLSSCSNNTNNWPSGMTPFFAECEFGGVYTDKAYATKKRAGGCKRGEFKYYDRGEPTLTND' A
#
# COMPACT_ATOMS: atom_id res chain seq x y z
N MET A 1 18.80 14.17 -34.15
CA MET A 1 17.37 13.86 -34.02
C MET A 1 17.08 12.40 -33.67
N ARG A 2 17.79 11.40 -34.23
CA ARG A 2 17.54 9.97 -33.95
C ARG A 2 17.80 9.53 -32.50
N ILE A 3 18.84 10.06 -31.85
CA ILE A 3 19.22 9.68 -30.47
C ILE A 3 18.20 10.20 -29.44
N ALA A 4 17.71 11.43 -29.61
CA ALA A 4 16.71 12.00 -28.70
C ALA A 4 15.41 11.19 -28.68
N LEU A 5 15.02 10.64 -29.83
CA LEU A 5 13.82 9.83 -29.97
C LEU A 5 13.98 8.46 -29.27
N LEU A 6 15.18 7.87 -29.33
CA LEU A 6 15.50 6.62 -28.61
C LEU A 6 15.49 6.82 -27.08
N VAL A 7 16.02 7.94 -26.60
CA VAL A 7 15.99 8.28 -25.16
C VAL A 7 14.55 8.46 -24.68
N PHE A 8 13.70 9.14 -25.46
CA PHE A 8 12.29 9.33 -25.15
C PHE A 8 11.53 7.99 -25.05
N VAL A 9 11.77 7.07 -25.99
CA VAL A 9 11.13 5.73 -25.98
C VAL A 9 11.57 4.90 -24.76
N MET A 10 12.85 4.94 -24.40
CA MET A 10 13.37 4.22 -23.22
C MET A 10 12.76 4.74 -21.91
N LEU A 11 12.55 6.05 -21.78
CA LEU A 11 11.90 6.68 -20.61
C LEU A 11 10.44 6.27 -20.45
N PHE A 12 9.69 6.11 -21.55
CA PHE A 12 8.31 5.66 -21.51
C PHE A 12 8.18 4.18 -21.09
N LEU A 13 9.14 3.33 -21.47
CA LEU A 13 9.14 1.90 -21.12
C LEU A 13 9.41 1.64 -19.62
N SER A 14 10.14 2.53 -18.94
CA SER A 14 10.35 2.44 -17.48
C SER A 14 9.12 2.81 -16.64
N SER A 15 8.08 3.40 -17.24
CA SER A 15 6.88 3.83 -16.52
C SER A 15 5.83 2.73 -16.31
N CYS A 16 6.07 1.52 -16.84
CA CYS A 16 5.22 0.34 -16.64
C CYS A 16 5.80 -0.62 -15.59
N SER A 17 6.47 -0.10 -14.56
CA SER A 17 6.70 -0.88 -13.35
C SER A 17 5.36 -1.03 -12.65
N ASN A 18 4.65 -2.11 -13.00
CA ASN A 18 3.45 -2.56 -12.33
C ASN A 18 3.83 -2.81 -10.86
N ASN A 19 3.60 -1.84 -9.99
CA ASN A 19 3.47 -2.08 -8.55
C ASN A 19 2.19 -2.89 -8.35
N THR A 20 2.21 -4.17 -8.71
CA THR A 20 1.15 -5.11 -8.36
C THR A 20 1.21 -5.26 -6.86
N ASN A 21 0.26 -4.63 -6.17
CA ASN A 21 -0.04 -5.00 -4.80
C ASN A 21 -0.49 -6.46 -4.83
N ASN A 22 0.38 -7.39 -4.40
CA ASN A 22 0.09 -8.82 -4.37
C ASN A 22 -0.98 -9.17 -3.33
N TRP A 23 -1.39 -8.20 -2.50
CA TRP A 23 -2.40 -8.41 -1.49
C TRP A 23 -3.79 -8.64 -2.10
N PRO A 24 -4.53 -9.64 -1.60
CA PRO A 24 -5.90 -9.86 -2.01
C PRO A 24 -6.77 -8.62 -1.85
N SER A 25 -7.80 -8.53 -2.69
CA SER A 25 -8.75 -7.42 -2.65
C SER A 25 -9.32 -7.21 -1.24
N GLY A 26 -9.24 -5.97 -0.75
CA GLY A 26 -9.72 -5.58 0.57
C GLY A 26 -8.73 -5.80 1.73
N MET A 27 -7.54 -6.33 1.46
CA MET A 27 -6.47 -6.42 2.45
C MET A 27 -5.47 -5.26 2.35
N THR A 28 -4.86 -4.92 3.50
CA THR A 28 -3.86 -3.85 3.58
C THR A 28 -2.45 -4.42 3.63
N PRO A 29 -1.47 -3.88 2.88
CA PRO A 29 -0.07 -4.30 2.95
C PRO A 29 0.67 -3.81 4.21
N PHE A 30 -0.06 -3.28 5.19
CA PHE A 30 0.51 -2.68 6.39
C PHE A 30 -0.32 -3.00 7.63
N PHE A 31 0.35 -2.96 8.78
CA PHE A 31 -0.24 -2.80 10.10
C PHE A 31 -0.39 -1.33 10.41
N ALA A 32 -1.56 -0.91 10.90
CA ALA A 32 -1.80 0.45 11.36
C ALA A 32 -1.99 0.47 12.88
N GLU A 33 -1.11 1.11 13.62
CA GLU A 33 -1.13 1.15 15.08
C GLU A 33 -1.55 2.52 15.60
N CYS A 34 -2.35 2.55 16.67
CA CYS A 34 -2.61 3.76 17.45
C CYS A 34 -1.90 3.67 18.81
N GLU A 35 -1.19 4.73 19.21
CA GLU A 35 -0.37 4.80 20.44
C GLU A 35 -1.11 4.45 21.74
N PHE A 36 -2.42 4.68 21.81
CA PHE A 36 -3.30 4.31 22.92
C PHE A 36 -4.47 3.43 22.49
N GLY A 37 -4.26 2.63 21.44
CA GLY A 37 -5.29 1.78 20.85
C GLY A 37 -4.78 0.36 20.65
N GLY A 38 -5.03 -0.18 19.45
CA GLY A 38 -4.53 -1.48 19.03
C GLY A 38 -3.92 -1.38 17.64
N VAL A 39 -3.54 -2.53 17.10
CA VAL A 39 -3.09 -2.69 15.72
C VAL A 39 -4.30 -3.07 14.86
N TYR A 40 -4.43 -2.41 13.71
CA TYR A 40 -5.54 -2.57 12.78
C TYR A 40 -5.02 -2.94 11.38
N THR A 41 -5.69 -3.89 10.74
CA THR A 41 -5.46 -4.27 9.34
C THR A 41 -6.80 -4.40 8.62
N ASP A 42 -6.77 -4.41 7.28
CA ASP A 42 -7.89 -4.83 6.44
C ASP A 42 -9.21 -4.09 6.79
N LYS A 43 -10.29 -4.84 7.04
CA LYS A 43 -11.60 -4.27 7.43
C LYS A 43 -11.56 -3.52 8.76
N ALA A 44 -10.74 -3.96 9.72
CA ALA A 44 -10.61 -3.30 11.01
C ALA A 44 -9.99 -1.90 10.85
N TYR A 45 -8.96 -1.78 10.00
CA TYR A 45 -8.37 -0.49 9.62
C TYR A 45 -9.40 0.41 8.93
N ALA A 46 -10.10 -0.11 7.91
CA ALA A 46 -11.10 0.68 7.18
C ALA A 46 -12.21 1.20 8.10
N THR A 47 -12.71 0.35 9.00
CA THR A 47 -13.73 0.72 10.00
C THR A 47 -13.20 1.79 10.94
N LYS A 48 -11.98 1.60 11.47
CA LYS A 48 -11.37 2.56 12.40
C LYS A 48 -11.11 3.91 11.74
N LYS A 49 -10.60 3.93 10.51
CA LYS A 49 -10.36 5.15 9.73
C LYS A 49 -11.67 5.90 9.46
N ARG A 50 -12.74 5.19 9.07
CA ARG A 50 -14.08 5.78 8.87
C ARG A 50 -14.69 6.34 10.16
N ALA A 51 -14.40 5.72 11.30
CA ALA A 51 -14.85 6.19 12.61
C ALA A 51 -14.04 7.39 13.17
N GLY A 52 -13.15 8.00 12.37
CA GLY A 52 -12.35 9.17 12.78
C GLY A 52 -10.90 8.86 13.14
N GLY A 53 -10.42 7.62 12.91
CA GLY A 53 -9.02 7.26 13.12
C GLY A 53 -8.66 7.01 14.59
N CYS A 54 -7.41 7.31 14.95
CA CYS A 54 -6.90 7.17 16.32
C CYS A 54 -7.48 8.27 17.23
N LYS A 55 -7.85 7.92 18.47
CA LYS A 55 -8.43 8.88 19.43
C LYS A 55 -7.46 10.01 19.79
N ARG A 56 -6.16 9.71 19.81
CA ARG A 56 -5.05 10.64 20.03
C ARG A 56 -3.91 10.22 19.11
N GLY A 57 -3.45 11.15 18.28
CA GLY A 57 -2.35 10.92 17.33
C GLY A 57 -2.80 10.34 15.98
N GLU A 58 -1.81 10.02 15.16
CA GLU A 58 -1.98 9.41 13.84
C GLU A 58 -1.73 7.90 13.90
N PHE A 59 -2.12 7.21 12.83
CA PHE A 59 -1.71 5.82 12.66
C PHE A 59 -0.20 5.76 12.40
N LYS A 60 0.50 4.90 13.13
CA LYS A 60 1.84 4.44 12.74
C LYS A 60 1.68 3.24 11.83
N TYR A 61 2.33 3.28 10.67
CA TYR A 61 2.25 2.23 9.67
C TYR A 61 3.51 1.38 9.68
N TYR A 62 3.33 0.06 9.70
CA TYR A 62 4.42 -0.92 9.62
C TYR A 62 4.14 -1.87 8.48
N ASP A 63 5.17 -2.22 7.73
CA ASP A 63 5.06 -3.16 6.62
C ASP A 63 4.65 -4.56 7.11
N ARG A 64 3.77 -5.22 6.37
CA ARG A 64 3.38 -6.63 6.61
C ARG A 64 4.21 -7.62 5.80
N GLY A 65 5.01 -7.13 4.84
CA GLY A 65 5.71 -7.96 3.88
C GLY A 65 4.79 -8.55 2.82
N GLU A 66 5.27 -9.58 2.13
CA GLU A 66 4.50 -10.30 1.11
C GLU A 66 3.35 -11.11 1.73
N PRO A 67 2.19 -11.19 1.07
CA PRO A 67 1.07 -11.98 1.55
C PRO A 67 1.43 -13.48 1.52
N THR A 68 1.20 -14.15 2.64
CA THR A 68 1.41 -15.61 2.76
C THR A 68 0.19 -16.43 2.33
N LEU A 69 -0.97 -15.78 2.20
CA LEU A 69 -2.22 -16.38 1.75
C LEU A 69 -2.66 -15.67 0.48
N THR A 70 -2.53 -16.38 -0.64
CA THR A 70 -3.01 -15.95 -1.95
C THR A 70 -4.37 -16.62 -2.20
N ASN A 71 -5.32 -15.88 -2.79
CA ASN A 71 -6.66 -16.41 -3.14
C ASN A 71 -6.61 -17.01 -4.55
N ASP A 72 -5.70 -17.95 -4.77
CA ASP A 72 -5.52 -18.66 -6.04
C ASP A 72 -6.76 -19.49 -6.40
#